data_AF-A0A920TDQ6-F1
#
_entry.id   AF-A0A920TDQ6-F1
#
_cell.length_a   1.000
_cell.length_b   1.000
_cell.length_c   1.000
_cell.angle_alpha   90.00
_cell.angle_beta   90.00
_cell.angle_gamma   90.00
#
_symmetry.space_group_name_H-M   'P 1'
#
loop_
_entity.id
_entity.type
_entity.pdbx_description
1 polymer ?
#
loop_
_entity_poly.entity_id
_entity_poly.type
_entity_poly.pdbx_seq_one_letter_code
_entity_poly.pdbx_strand_id
1 'polypeptide(L)'
;MFETRTDRRKAIRQAARSVLPNATETKIFVTANVRALRHFIEMRGAVYADTEIRYVSIEMLKLLQQEAPLLFQDFIIDDLPDGTQIATPKYSKV
;
A
#
# COMPACT_ATOMS: atom_id res chain seq x y z
N MET A 1 29.55 -23.62 -11.48
CA MET A 1 28.49 -22.63 -11.76
C MET A 1 27.54 -22.40 -10.57
N PHE A 2 27.30 -23.38 -9.68
CA PHE A 2 26.63 -23.14 -8.39
C PHE A 2 27.34 -23.93 -7.28
N GLU A 3 27.68 -23.28 -6.16
CA GLU A 3 28.45 -23.88 -5.05
C GLU A 3 27.57 -24.73 -4.11
N THR A 4 26.31 -24.34 -3.91
CA THR A 4 25.38 -25.08 -3.04
C THR A 4 24.09 -25.51 -3.75
N ARG A 5 23.43 -26.56 -3.24
CA ARG A 5 22.10 -27.00 -3.70
C ARG A 5 21.04 -25.89 -3.55
N THR A 6 21.18 -25.04 -2.54
CA THR A 6 20.29 -23.91 -2.29
C THR A 6 20.40 -22.85 -3.39
N ASP A 7 21.61 -22.53 -3.82
CA ASP A 7 21.85 -21.53 -4.87
C ASP A 7 21.31 -22.00 -6.22
N ARG A 8 21.53 -23.28 -6.55
CA ARG A 8 20.92 -23.89 -7.73
C ARG A 8 19.39 -23.80 -7.72
N ARG A 9 18.76 -24.04 -6.56
CA ARG A 9 17.30 -23.95 -6.41
C ARG A 9 16.79 -22.51 -6.55
N LYS A 10 17.50 -21.53 -5.99
CA LYS A 10 17.18 -20.10 -6.15
C LYS A 10 17.29 -19.68 -7.62
N ALA A 11 18.35 -20.10 -8.31
CA ALA A 11 18.60 -19.78 -9.72
C ALA A 11 17.50 -20.30 -10.66
N ILE A 12 17.00 -21.51 -10.42
CA ILE A 12 15.89 -22.07 -11.21
C ILE A 12 14.58 -21.30 -10.94
N ARG A 13 14.27 -21.00 -9.68
CA ARG A 13 13.02 -20.31 -9.31
C ARG A 13 12.96 -18.86 -9.80
N GLN A 14 14.07 -18.14 -9.76
CA GLN A 14 14.13 -16.76 -10.27
C GLN A 14 13.99 -16.68 -11.80
N ALA A 15 14.41 -17.71 -12.54
CA ALA A 15 14.17 -17.79 -13.97
C ALA A 15 12.70 -18.16 -14.25
N ALA A 16 12.15 -19.12 -13.51
CA ALA A 16 10.76 -19.54 -13.66
C ALA A 16 9.75 -18.42 -13.34
N ARG A 17 10.04 -17.51 -12.40
CA ARG A 17 9.11 -16.42 -12.05
C ARG A 17 8.88 -15.40 -13.19
N SER A 18 9.64 -15.45 -14.28
CA SER A 18 9.50 -14.54 -15.41
C SER A 18 8.15 -14.66 -16.13
N VAL A 19 7.48 -15.81 -15.98
CA VAL A 19 6.16 -16.06 -16.59
C VAL A 19 5.00 -15.76 -15.64
N LEU A 20 5.27 -15.34 -14.39
CA LEU A 20 4.22 -15.02 -13.44
C LEU A 20 3.56 -13.68 -13.82
N PRO A 21 2.21 -13.58 -13.76
CA PRO A 21 1.51 -12.34 -14.05
C PRO A 21 1.71 -11.30 -12.95
N ASN A 22 1.45 -10.03 -13.26
CA ASN A 22 1.51 -8.93 -12.29
C ASN A 22 0.54 -9.10 -11.11
N ALA A 23 -0.60 -9.77 -11.32
CA ALA A 23 -1.61 -10.06 -10.30
C ALA A 23 -1.23 -11.22 -9.35
N THR A 24 0.04 -11.65 -9.34
CA THR A 24 0.51 -12.66 -8.39
C THR A 24 0.52 -12.08 -6.98
N GLU A 25 -0.21 -12.70 -6.04
CA GLU A 25 -0.24 -12.27 -4.64
C GLU A 25 1.18 -12.18 -4.05
N THR A 26 1.44 -11.09 -3.34
CA THR A 26 2.67 -10.90 -2.58
C THR A 26 2.32 -10.46 -1.16
N LYS A 27 3.16 -10.87 -0.20
CA LYS A 27 3.02 -10.51 1.20
C LYS A 27 4.22 -9.66 1.59
N ILE A 28 3.95 -8.48 2.15
CA ILE A 28 4.98 -7.51 2.53
C ILE A 28 4.75 -7.07 3.98
N PHE A 29 5.86 -6.83 4.68
CA PHE A 29 5.85 -6.17 5.98
C PHE A 29 6.38 -4.75 5.78
N VAL A 30 5.62 -3.75 6.25
CA VAL A 30 5.94 -2.35 6.07
C VAL A 30 6.00 -1.67 7.44
N THR A 31 7.09 -0.95 7.68
CA THR A 31 7.24 -0.08 8.85
C THR A 31 7.53 1.33 8.35
N ALA A 32 6.82 2.32 8.90
CA ALA A 32 6.98 3.71 8.52
C ALA A 32 6.74 4.62 9.73
N ASN A 33 7.40 5.78 9.74
CA ASN A 33 7.08 6.82 10.72
C ASN A 33 5.75 7.51 10.36
N VAL A 34 5.20 8.26 11.31
CA VAL A 34 3.90 8.95 11.15
C VAL A 34 3.89 9.88 9.93
N ARG A 35 4.97 10.65 9.71
CA ARG A 35 5.06 11.58 8.58
C ARG A 35 5.02 10.86 7.23
N ALA A 36 5.71 9.74 7.11
CA ALA A 36 5.72 8.91 5.92
C ALA A 36 4.35 8.25 5.68
N LEU A 37 3.70 7.77 6.74
CA LEU A 37 2.33 7.22 6.65
C LEU A 37 1.33 8.26 6.16
N ARG A 38 1.36 9.46 6.74
CA ARG A 38 0.48 10.55 6.29
C ARG A 38 0.69 10.90 4.82
N HIS A 39 1.94 11.02 4.39
CA HIS A 39 2.26 11.27 2.98
C HIS A 39 1.83 10.12 2.07
N PHE A 40 2.01 8.88 2.50
CA PHE A 40 1.54 7.70 1.76
C PHE A 40 0.02 7.74 1.56
N ILE A 41 -0.74 8.03 2.62
CA ILE A 41 -2.20 8.11 2.57
C ILE A 41 -2.67 9.24 1.66
N GLU A 42 -2.02 10.40 1.73
CA GLU A 42 -2.33 11.55 0.86
C GLU A 42 -2.09 11.23 -0.63
N MET A 43 -0.99 10.54 -0.96
CA MET A 43 -0.65 10.20 -2.35
C MET A 43 -1.41 9.00 -2.89
N ARG A 44 -1.71 8.00 -2.04
CA ARG A 44 -2.31 6.71 -2.47
C ARG A 44 -3.80 6.62 -2.19
N GLY A 45 -4.32 7.39 -1.25
CA GLY A 45 -5.76 7.53 -0.99
C GLY A 45 -6.48 8.47 -1.96
N ALA A 46 -5.75 9.20 -2.83
CA ALA A 46 -6.33 10.17 -3.73
C ALA A 46 -7.09 9.53 -4.92
N VAL A 47 -8.02 10.30 -5.51
CA VAL A 47 -8.85 9.88 -6.66
C VAL A 47 -8.03 9.42 -7.86
N TYR A 48 -6.85 10.02 -8.08
CA TYR A 48 -5.96 9.71 -9.20
C TYR A 48 -5.04 8.51 -8.97
N ALA A 49 -5.02 7.95 -7.76
CA ALA A 49 -4.26 6.74 -7.47
C ALA A 49 -4.96 5.49 -8.05
N ASP A 50 -4.16 4.48 -8.36
CA ASP A 50 -4.67 3.17 -8.78
C ASP A 50 -5.62 2.58 -7.72
N THR A 51 -6.70 1.92 -8.15
CA THR A 51 -7.76 1.43 -7.28
C THR A 51 -7.27 0.42 -6.25
N GLU A 52 -6.31 -0.45 -6.59
CA GLU A 52 -5.81 -1.50 -5.68
C GLU A 52 -5.02 -0.88 -4.52
N ILE A 53 -4.09 0.04 -4.84
CA ILE A 53 -3.30 0.70 -3.79
C ILE A 53 -4.13 1.69 -2.98
N ARG A 54 -5.16 2.29 -3.59
CA ARG A 54 -6.12 3.13 -2.90
C ARG A 54 -6.91 2.34 -1.86
N TYR A 55 -7.43 1.18 -2.23
CA TYR A 55 -8.11 0.29 -1.28
C TYR A 55 -7.20 -0.05 -0.08
N VAL A 56 -5.95 -0.43 -0.33
CA VAL A 56 -4.98 -0.71 0.75
C VAL A 56 -4.75 0.53 1.62
N SER A 57 -4.59 1.70 1.01
CA SER A 57 -4.39 2.97 1.74
C SER A 57 -5.58 3.33 2.64
N ILE A 58 -6.81 3.08 2.20
CA ILE A 58 -8.02 3.38 2.96
C ILE A 58 -8.18 2.41 4.13
N GLU A 59 -7.97 1.11 3.92
CA GLU A 59 -8.00 0.13 5.00
C GLU A 59 -6.91 0.40 6.04
N MET A 60 -5.71 0.81 5.60
CA MET A 60 -4.66 1.28 6.51
C MET A 60 -5.09 2.52 7.29
N LEU A 61 -5.71 3.51 6.64
CA LEU A 61 -6.18 4.73 7.31
C LEU A 61 -7.25 4.41 8.37
N LYS A 62 -8.21 3.52 8.10
CA LYS A 62 -9.24 3.10 9.07
C LYS A 62 -8.62 2.52 10.34
N LEU A 63 -7.62 1.64 10.20
CA LEU A 63 -6.89 1.08 11.34
C LEU A 63 -6.09 2.16 12.07
N LEU A 64 -5.41 3.05 11.36
CA LEU A 64 -4.62 4.13 11.94
C LEU A 64 -5.48 5.17 12.68
N GLN A 65 -6.70 5.43 12.22
CA GLN A 65 -7.65 6.30 12.92
C GLN A 65 -8.15 5.70 14.23
N GLN A 66 -8.21 4.36 14.33
CA GLN A 66 -8.54 3.66 15.57
C GLN A 66 -7.37 3.65 16.54
N GLU A 67 -6.17 3.32 16.06
CA GLU A 67 -4.97 3.20 16.91
C GLU A 67 -4.39 4.55 17.35
N ALA A 68 -4.42 5.57 16.48
CA ALA A 68 -3.80 6.87 16.73
C ALA A 68 -4.67 8.04 16.21
N PRO A 69 -5.87 8.25 16.77
CA PRO A 69 -6.85 9.23 16.27
C PRO A 69 -6.29 10.65 16.18
N LEU A 70 -5.52 11.09 17.20
CA LEU A 70 -4.91 12.43 17.24
C LEU A 70 -4.01 12.75 16.03
N LEU A 71 -3.51 11.71 15.34
CA LEU A 71 -2.58 11.86 14.22
C LEU A 71 -3.22 11.67 12.85
N PHE A 72 -4.43 11.09 12.75
CA PHE A 72 -5.04 10.68 11.47
C PHE A 72 -6.52 11.07 11.31
N GLN A 73 -7.16 11.63 12.33
CA GLN A 73 -8.57 12.01 12.30
C GLN A 73 -8.87 13.24 11.43
N ASP A 74 -7.84 13.95 10.97
CA ASP A 74 -7.96 15.04 10.01
C ASP A 74 -8.18 14.55 8.56
N PHE A 75 -7.98 13.26 8.27
CA PHE A 75 -8.36 12.69 6.98
C PHE A 75 -9.84 12.35 6.94
N ILE A 76 -10.50 12.75 5.85
CA ILE A 76 -11.89 12.44 5.56
C ILE A 76 -11.91 11.32 4.52
N ILE A 77 -12.73 10.29 4.77
CA ILE A 77 -12.98 9.21 3.82
C ILE A 77 -14.34 9.48 3.15
N ASP A 78 -14.33 9.60 1.82
CA ASP A 78 -15.52 9.82 1.01
C ASP A 78 -15.73 8.64 0.04
N ASP A 79 -17.00 8.30 -0.19
CA ASP A 79 -17.39 7.30 -1.18
C ASP A 79 -17.61 7.96 -2.55
N LEU A 80 -17.02 7.36 -3.59
CA LEU A 80 -17.21 7.74 -4.98
C LEU A 80 -18.44 7.02 -5.58
N PRO A 81 -19.03 7.54 -6.67
CA PRO A 81 -20.18 6.92 -7.34
C PRO A 81 -19.91 5.51 -7.90
N ASP A 82 -18.64 5.15 -8.09
CA ASP A 82 -18.20 3.83 -8.54
C ASP A 82 -18.10 2.80 -7.39
N GLY A 83 -18.41 3.21 -6.15
CA GLY A 83 -18.32 2.39 -4.95
C GLY A 83 -16.92 2.32 -4.34
N THR A 84 -15.94 3.05 -4.88
CA THR A 84 -14.59 3.11 -4.31
C THR A 84 -14.48 4.25 -3.30
N GLN A 85 -13.46 4.17 -2.42
CA GLN A 85 -13.24 5.17 -1.37
C GLN A 85 -12.01 6.01 -1.65
N ILE A 86 -12.03 7.27 -1.24
CA ILE A 86 -10.89 8.19 -1.27
C ILE A 86 -10.61 8.77 0.11
N ALA A 87 -9.37 9.19 0.33
CA ALA A 87 -8.96 9.90 1.53
C ALA A 87 -8.46 11.29 1.18
N THR A 88 -9.04 12.32 1.79
CA THR A 88 -8.63 13.71 1.61
C THR A 88 -8.22 14.31 2.95
N PRO A 89 -7.01 14.88 3.10
CA PRO A 89 -6.63 15.57 4.33
C PRO A 89 -7.38 16.90 4.43
N LYS A 90 -7.91 17.22 5.62
CA LYS A 90 -8.50 18.54 5.90
C LYS A 90 -7.48 19.68 5.77
N TYR A 91 -6.21 19.39 6.07
CA TYR A 91 -5.10 20.32 5.94
C TYR A 91 -4.05 19.74 4.99
N SER A 92 -4.21 20.01 3.70
CA SER A 92 -3.20 19.68 2.70
C SER A 92 -1.94 20.51 2.94
N LYS A 93 -0.77 19.91 2.69
CA LYS A 93 0.48 20.68 2.65
C LYS A 93 0.40 21.66 1.48
N VAL A 94 0.39 22.96 1.78
CA VAL A 94 0.71 24.04 0.83
C VAL A 94 2.22 24.24 0.85
#